data_AF-A0A8S3XKC0-F1
#
_entry.id   AF-A0A8S3XKC0-F1
#
_cell.length_a   1.000
_cell.length_b   1.000
_cell.length_c   1.000
_cell.angle_alpha   90.00
_cell.angle_beta   90.00
_cell.angle_gamma   90.00
#
_symmetry.space_group_name_H-M   'P 1'
#
loop_
_entity.id
_entity.type
_entity.pdbx_description
1 polymer ?
#
loop_
_entity_poly.entity_id
_entity_poly.type
_entity_poly.pdbx_seq_one_letter_code
_entity_poly.pdbx_strand_id
1 'polypeptide(L)'
;MKILPNDARARRLFVSTGALKRIQEIDTVPGTSLKEYINIINSCFPEEIVRYYTPGFSDTLLDRVETFTPQIPQLFTDRVPSDCQSELTLEN
;
A
#
# COMPACT_ATOMS: atom_id res chain seq x y z
N MET A 1 -25.69 -3.92 11.03
CA MET A 1 -24.56 -3.13 11.56
C MET A 1 -25.03 -1.69 11.84
N LYS A 2 -25.38 -1.35 13.09
CA LYS A 2 -25.97 -0.03 13.42
C LYS A 2 -24.97 1.00 13.94
N ILE A 3 -23.85 0.53 14.52
CA ILE A 3 -22.87 1.36 15.22
C ILE A 3 -21.76 1.83 14.26
N LEU A 4 -21.08 0.93 13.55
CA LEU A 4 -19.94 1.30 12.67
C LEU A 4 -20.26 2.35 11.60
N PRO A 5 -21.42 2.31 10.89
CA PRO A 5 -21.71 3.34 9.89
C PRO A 5 -21.86 4.75 10.48
N ASN A 6 -22.31 4.87 11.73
CA ASN A 6 -22.73 6.13 12.33
C ASN A 6 -21.76 6.67 13.39
N ASP A 7 -20.82 5.85 13.89
CA ASP A 7 -19.90 6.23 14.97
C ASP A 7 -18.43 6.20 14.51
N ALA A 8 -17.85 7.38 14.32
CA ALA A 8 -16.45 7.53 13.92
C ALA A 8 -15.45 7.01 14.97
N ARG A 9 -15.75 7.11 16.27
CA ARG A 9 -14.88 6.59 17.33
C ARG A 9 -14.91 5.07 17.33
N ALA A 10 -16.07 4.47 17.13
CA ALA A 10 -16.20 3.02 16.99
C ALA A 10 -15.40 2.50 15.79
N ARG A 11 -15.46 3.18 14.64
CA ARG A 11 -14.62 2.83 13.47
C ARG A 11 -13.13 2.90 13.79
N ARG A 12 -12.67 4.00 14.40
CA ARG A 12 -11.27 4.16 14.80
C ARG A 12 -10.85 3.04 15.75
N LEU A 13 -11.66 2.74 16.75
CA LEU A 13 -11.38 1.69 17.72
C LEU A 13 -11.26 0.33 17.01
N PHE A 14 -12.25 -0.02 16.16
CA PHE A 14 -12.28 -1.26 15.39
C PHE A 14 -11.02 -1.48 14.54
N VAL A 15 -10.49 -0.42 13.93
CA VAL A 15 -9.23 -0.47 13.19
C VAL A 15 -8.04 -0.64 14.14
N SER A 16 -7.94 0.20 15.17
CA SER A 16 -6.79 0.22 16.07
C SER A 16 -6.61 -1.06 16.91
N THR A 17 -7.70 -1.78 17.18
CA THR A 17 -7.66 -3.08 17.88
C THR A 17 -7.30 -4.24 16.96
N GLY A 18 -7.13 -4.00 15.66
CA GLY A 18 -6.88 -5.03 14.66
C GLY A 18 -8.11 -5.81 14.23
N ALA A 19 -9.32 -5.42 14.63
CA ALA A 19 -10.54 -6.14 14.25
C ALA A 19 -10.76 -6.10 12.73
N LEU A 20 -10.47 -4.97 12.08
CA LEU A 20 -10.55 -4.88 10.61
C LEU A 20 -9.57 -5.83 9.93
N LYS A 21 -8.35 -5.97 10.46
CA LYS A 21 -7.35 -6.93 9.96
C LYS A 21 -7.89 -8.35 10.02
N ARG A 22 -8.44 -8.75 11.17
CA ARG A 22 -9.02 -10.09 11.34
C ARG A 22 -10.15 -10.36 10.35
N ILE A 23 -10.96 -9.36 10.01
CA ILE A 23 -12.01 -9.50 8.99
C ILE A 23 -11.42 -9.77 7.61
N GLN A 24 -10.30 -9.12 7.23
CA GLN A 24 -9.67 -9.35 5.92
C GLN A 24 -9.01 -10.72 5.81
N GLU A 25 -8.59 -11.32 6.93
CA GLU A 25 -7.97 -12.65 6.99
C GLU A 25 -8.98 -13.81 6.89
N ILE A 26 -10.29 -13.52 6.88
CA ILE A 26 -11.32 -14.57 6.76
C ILE A 26 -11.43 -15.02 5.31
N ASP A 27 -11.09 -16.29 5.07
CA ASP A 27 -11.36 -16.96 3.80
C ASP A 27 -12.87 -17.06 3.57
N THR A 28 -13.31 -16.57 2.41
CA THR A 28 -14.71 -16.54 2.03
C THR A 28 -14.90 -16.88 0.58
N VAL A 29 -16.02 -17.53 0.28
CA VAL A 29 -16.42 -17.85 -1.09
C VAL A 29 -17.36 -16.76 -1.60
N PRO A 30 -17.19 -16.27 -2.85
CA PRO A 30 -18.13 -15.35 -3.47
C PRO A 30 -19.57 -15.87 -3.44
N GLY A 31 -20.54 -14.98 -3.23
CA GLY A 31 -21.97 -15.32 -3.17
C GLY A 31 -22.44 -15.96 -1.86
N THR A 32 -21.59 -15.99 -0.84
CA THR A 32 -21.97 -16.42 0.51
C THR A 32 -22.39 -15.23 1.36
N SER A 33 -23.36 -15.46 2.26
CA SER A 33 -23.79 -14.46 3.25
C SER A 33 -22.64 -13.87 4.04
N LEU A 34 -21.62 -14.68 4.34
CA LEU A 34 -20.42 -14.22 5.03
C LEU A 34 -19.64 -13.18 4.21
N LYS A 35 -19.45 -13.42 2.91
CA LYS A 35 -18.78 -12.44 2.03
C LYS A 35 -19.60 -11.15 1.94
N GLU A 36 -20.92 -11.23 1.84
CA GLU A 36 -21.78 -10.04 1.85
C GLU A 36 -21.65 -9.26 3.17
N TYR A 37 -21.60 -9.92 4.32
CA TYR A 37 -21.37 -9.24 5.61
C TYR A 37 -19.99 -8.56 5.67
N ILE A 38 -18.94 -9.22 5.18
CA ILE A 38 -17.61 -8.61 5.08
C ILE A 38 -17.64 -7.37 4.19
N ASN A 39 -18.32 -7.42 3.05
CA ASN A 39 -18.45 -6.28 2.14
C ASN A 39 -19.19 -5.11 2.81
N ILE A 40 -20.24 -5.37 3.59
CA ILE A 40 -20.96 -4.35 4.37
C ILE A 40 -20.08 -3.74 5.48
N ILE A 41 -19.22 -4.55 6.12
CA ILE A 41 -18.26 -4.05 7.10
C ILE A 41 -17.23 -3.15 6.38
N ASN A 42 -16.67 -3.60 5.27
CA ASN A 42 -15.68 -2.87 4.49
C ASN A 42 -16.23 -1.53 3.99
N SER A 43 -17.52 -1.44 3.62
CA SER A 43 -18.15 -0.18 3.21
C SER A 43 -18.27 0.88 4.31
N CYS A 44 -17.93 0.54 5.56
CA CYS A 44 -17.85 1.50 6.66
C CYS A 44 -16.48 2.22 6.72
N PHE A 45 -15.51 1.83 5.89
CA PHE A 45 -14.13 2.34 5.94
C PHE A 45 -13.68 2.87 4.57
N PRO A 46 -12.71 3.81 4.53
CA PRO A 46 -12.05 4.21 3.28
C PRO A 46 -11.38 3.02 2.60
N GLU A 47 -11.35 3.02 1.26
CA GLU A 47 -10.78 1.93 0.46
C GLU A 47 -9.30 1.71 0.81
N GLU A 48 -8.56 2.78 1.06
CA GLU A 48 -7.13 2.74 1.41
C GLU A 48 -6.91 1.97 2.72
N ILE A 49 -7.81 2.14 3.69
CA ILE A 49 -7.75 1.44 4.97
C ILE A 49 -8.08 -0.05 4.78
N VAL A 50 -9.06 -0.38 3.96
CA VAL A 50 -9.39 -1.78 3.65
C VAL A 50 -8.24 -2.46 2.90
N ARG A 51 -7.67 -1.81 1.88
CA ARG A 51 -6.53 -2.31 1.11
C ARG A 51 -5.30 -2.51 1.96
N TYR A 52 -5.00 -1.57 2.86
CA TYR A 52 -3.87 -1.68 3.78
C TYR A 52 -3.89 -3.00 4.58
N TYR A 53 -5.07 -3.49 4.97
CA TYR A 53 -5.22 -4.76 5.68
C TYR A 53 -5.51 -5.97 4.78
N THR A 54 -5.68 -5.77 3.48
CA THR A 54 -5.94 -6.87 2.54
C THR A 54 -4.68 -7.73 2.40
N PRO A 55 -4.77 -9.07 2.57
CA PRO A 55 -3.64 -9.97 2.38
C PRO A 55 -2.96 -9.78 1.01
N GLY A 56 -1.63 -9.74 0.99
CA GLY A 56 -0.84 -9.56 -0.23
C GLY A 56 -0.76 -8.12 -0.77
N PHE A 57 -1.46 -7.14 -0.17
CA PHE A 57 -1.39 -5.76 -0.64
C PHE A 57 0.02 -5.15 -0.45
N SER A 58 0.76 -5.59 0.58
CA SER A 58 2.17 -5.20 0.77
C SER A 58 3.02 -5.54 -0.45
N ASP A 59 2.80 -6.72 -1.04
CA ASP A 59 3.61 -7.21 -2.15
C ASP A 59 3.32 -6.37 -3.40
N THR A 60 2.06 -6.02 -3.64
CA THR A 60 1.67 -5.07 -4.70
C THR A 60 2.31 -3.68 -4.50
N LEU A 61 2.55 -3.25 -3.26
CA LEU A 61 3.27 -2.00 -3.01
C LEU A 61 4.77 -2.15 -3.32
N LEU A 62 5.37 -3.30 -2.99
CA LEU A 62 6.76 -3.60 -3.33
C LEU A 62 6.97 -3.65 -4.85
N ASP A 63 6.09 -4.29 -5.61
CA ASP A 63 6.14 -4.30 -7.09
C ASP A 63 6.14 -2.87 -7.68
N ARG A 64 5.38 -1.97 -7.06
CA ARG A 64 5.35 -0.55 -7.46
C ARG A 64 6.65 0.17 -7.12
N VAL A 65 7.29 -0.17 -6.00
CA VAL A 65 8.60 0.38 -5.63
C VAL A 65 9.65 -0.07 -6.64
N GLU A 66 9.64 -1.34 -7.05
CA GLU A 66 10.58 -1.88 -8.03
C GLU A 66 10.46 -1.20 -9.40
N THR A 67 9.24 -0.83 -9.81
CA THR A 67 8.97 -0.17 -11.09
C THR A 67 9.00 1.37 -11.02
N PHE A 68 9.17 1.95 -9.83
CA PHE A 68 9.13 3.39 -9.64
C PHE A 68 10.41 4.07 -10.13
N THR A 69 10.30 4.97 -11.09
CA THR A 69 11.40 5.85 -11.50
C THR A 69 11.29 7.19 -10.78
N PRO A 70 12.20 7.50 -9.83
CA PRO A 70 12.12 8.73 -9.06
C PRO A 70 12.47 9.95 -9.93
N GLN A 71 11.60 10.97 -9.88
CA GLN A 71 11.85 12.26 -10.52
C GLN A 71 12.62 13.16 -9.56
N ILE A 72 13.92 12.89 -9.42
CA ILE A 72 14.80 13.69 -8.56
C ILE A 72 15.24 14.94 -9.33
N PRO A 73 15.12 16.16 -8.77
CA PRO A 73 15.67 17.35 -9.40
C PRO A 73 17.16 17.16 -9.71
N GLN A 74 17.62 17.62 -10.88
CA GLN A 74 19.01 17.42 -11.36
C GLN A 74 20.07 17.92 -10.36
N LEU A 75 19.73 18.89 -9.51
CA LEU A 75 20.58 19.42 -8.45
C LEU A 75 21.00 18.35 -7.42
N PHE A 76 20.21 17.29 -7.27
CA PHE A 76 20.45 16.19 -6.32
C PHE A 76 20.86 14.89 -7.02
N THR A 77 21.21 14.93 -8.31
CA THR A 77 21.70 13.75 -9.04
C THR A 77 23.21 13.89 -9.27
N ASP A 78 23.99 12.90 -8.82
CA ASP A 78 25.46 12.80 -9.01
C ASP A 78 25.86 12.54 -10.47
N ARG A 79 25.17 13.13 -11.45
CA ARG A 79 25.59 13.04 -12.85
C ARG A 79 26.91 13.80 -12.98
N VAL A 80 28.02 13.07 -12.83
CA VAL A 80 29.34 13.53 -13.25
C VAL A 80 29.18 13.98 -14.71
N PRO A 81 29.44 15.26 -15.04
CA PRO A 81 29.42 15.73 -16.41
C PRO A 81 30.33 14.83 -17.25
N SER A 82 29.85 14.40 -18.42
CA SER A 82 30.55 13.49 -19.33
C SER A 82 31.94 14.00 -19.77
N ASP A 83 32.24 15.28 -19.53
CA ASP A 83 33.40 15.97 -20.08
C ASP A 83 34.70 15.76 -19.28
N CYS A 84 34.67 15.02 -18.16
CA CYS A 84 35.87 14.73 -17.36
C CYS A 84 36.63 13.46 -17.78
N GLN A 85 36.26 12.80 -18.90
CA GLN A 85 37.05 11.72 -19.48
C GLN A 85 38.20 12.29 -20.34
N SER A 86 39.19 12.93 -19.72
CA SER A 86 40.48 13.16 -20.39
C SER A 86 41.50 12.11 -19.94
N GLU A 87 41.66 11.12 -20.81
CA GLU A 87 42.82 10.24 -21.05
C GLU A 87 43.85 10.05 -19.91
N LEU A 88 43.84 8.84 -19.34
CA LEU A 88 45.06 8.19 -18.83
C LEU A 88 45.26 6.87 -19.59
N THR A 89 45.52 6.95 -20.89
CA THR A 89 46.23 5.90 -21.61
C THR A 89 47.72 6.05 -21.29
N LEU A 90 48.16 5.43 -20.19
CA LEU A 90 49.55 5.01 -20.08
C LEU A 90 49.70 3.74 -20.93
N GLU A 91 50.25 3.89 -22.13
CA GLU A 91 50.93 2.78 -22.82
C GLU A 91 52.44 2.96 -22.64
N ASN A 92 53.08 1.86 -22.25
CA ASN A 92 54.51 1.69 -21.98
C ASN A 92 55.39 1.94 -23.20
#